data_AF-A0AAN6QC80-F1
#
_entry.id   AF-A0AAN6QC80-F1
#
_cell.length_a   1.000
_cell.length_b   1.000
_cell.length_c   1.000
_cell.angle_alpha   90.00
_cell.angle_beta   90.00
_cell.angle_gamma   90.00
#
_symmetry.space_group_name_H-M   'P 1'
#
loop_
_entity.id
_entity.type
_entity.pdbx_description
1 polymer ?
#
loop_
_entity_poly.entity_id
_entity_poly.type
_entity_poly.pdbx_seq_one_letter_code
_entity_poly.pdbx_strand_id
1 'polypeptide(L)'
;MAVMIAPWNPDALLRIRGNAKQGEIQCSGINRSAKRRGSRCGFHKYKDNKDNIKVQKRLLSLASKAPSQVTLQDLAELAELCLCRDNHYYQKDDLAEEWMEMVEGFAAIQLAAETHLAARLDEETNAKQVAEQELNDAQTKISNLSVEIGSLKARLAQVELDRTLAEDKLAKVTTDLEVQAQRYKNLLHKVKKVHDYKVQALDNQLAAANTKCASLEQEMDAKLSLASKERQSLSEELAKLKRQLEDATEQNRSLTTENADLEQQLRTTTQVLGQKHQRISMFERELEVERTKPLLVREGQEKQRGRSWLGRLGRWFRGRRSESQV
;
A
#
# COMPACT_ATOMS: atom_id res chain seq x y z
N MET A 1 73.74 37.13 19.88
CA MET A 1 75.04 37.69 20.35
C MET A 1 75.00 39.20 20.16
N ALA A 2 75.46 39.99 21.13
CA ALA A 2 75.65 41.43 20.92
C ALA A 2 76.93 41.64 20.11
N VAL A 3 76.84 42.40 19.01
CA VAL A 3 78.03 42.86 18.30
C VAL A 3 78.66 43.94 19.18
N MET A 4 79.75 43.60 19.88
CA MET A 4 80.53 44.60 20.60
C MET A 4 81.30 45.44 19.57
N ILE A 5 80.69 46.52 19.12
CA ILE A 5 81.38 47.59 18.39
C ILE A 5 82.47 48.11 19.33
N ALA A 6 83.73 48.09 18.90
CA ALA A 6 84.80 48.71 19.67
C ALA A 6 84.49 50.21 19.80
N PRO A 7 84.34 50.76 21.02
CA PRO A 7 83.95 52.15 21.18
C PRO A 7 85.01 53.06 20.57
N TRP A 8 84.57 54.08 19.82
CA TRP A 8 85.45 55.12 19.28
C TRP A 8 86.33 55.69 20.39
N ASN A 9 87.64 55.55 20.22
CA ASN A 9 88.62 56.00 21.20
C ASN A 9 89.77 56.73 20.50
N PRO A 10 89.80 58.08 20.54
CA PRO A 10 90.85 58.85 19.89
C PRO A 10 92.24 58.65 20.52
N ASP A 11 92.34 58.08 21.75
CA ASP A 11 93.65 57.66 22.29
C ASP A 11 94.32 56.59 21.41
N ALA A 12 93.55 55.84 20.60
CA ALA A 12 94.10 54.89 19.65
C ALA A 12 95.01 55.57 18.63
N LEU A 13 94.68 56.79 18.18
CA LEU A 13 95.46 57.59 17.22
C LEU A 13 96.90 57.81 17.70
N LEU A 14 97.09 57.99 19.01
CA LEU A 14 98.41 58.18 19.62
C LEU A 14 99.21 56.88 19.80
N ARG A 15 98.59 55.70 19.64
CA ARG A 15 99.24 54.39 19.87
C ARG A 15 99.82 53.77 18.61
N ILE A 16 99.41 54.18 17.41
CA ILE A 16 99.85 53.59 16.13
C ILE A 16 101.37 53.62 15.93
N ARG A 17 102.08 54.58 16.57
CA ARG A 17 103.54 54.70 16.46
C ARG A 17 104.33 54.21 17.68
N GLY A 18 103.74 53.30 18.48
CA GLY A 18 104.45 52.29 19.27
C GLY A 18 104.74 52.63 20.74
N ASN A 19 105.60 51.80 21.37
CA ASN A 19 105.80 51.58 22.82
C ASN A 19 106.12 52.80 23.71
N ALA A 20 105.23 53.79 23.79
CA ALA A 20 105.24 54.78 24.86
C ALA A 20 104.87 54.12 26.20
N LYS A 21 105.56 54.50 27.28
CA LYS A 21 105.14 54.09 28.62
C LYS A 21 103.82 54.77 28.99
N GLN A 22 103.00 54.09 29.78
CA GLN A 22 101.67 54.54 30.18
C GLN A 22 101.75 55.92 30.86
N GLY A 23 101.37 56.98 30.15
CA GLY A 23 101.44 58.39 30.59
C GLY A 23 102.26 59.33 29.68
N GLU A 24 103.19 58.80 28.88
CA GLU A 24 104.01 59.58 27.95
C GLU A 24 103.31 59.81 26.60
N ILE A 25 103.39 61.02 26.04
CA ILE A 25 103.15 61.26 24.61
C ILE A 25 104.51 61.50 23.97
N GLN A 26 104.77 60.76 22.90
CA GLN A 26 106.01 60.82 22.15
C GLN A 26 105.73 61.49 20.80
N CYS A 27 106.75 62.14 20.22
CA CYS A 27 106.61 62.73 18.89
C CYS A 27 106.18 61.65 17.88
N SER A 28 105.07 61.89 17.18
CA SER A 28 104.48 60.93 16.22
C SER A 28 105.08 61.02 14.81
N GLY A 29 106.16 61.80 14.64
CA GLY A 29 106.80 62.08 13.36
C GLY A 29 107.57 60.90 12.74
N ILE A 30 107.50 60.80 11.42
CA ILE A 30 108.28 59.85 10.60
C ILE A 30 109.72 60.33 10.50
N ASN A 31 110.55 59.86 11.42
CA ASN A 31 111.98 60.12 11.38
C ASN A 31 112.66 59.17 10.36
N ARG A 32 112.61 59.49 9.04
CA ARG A 32 113.20 58.67 7.96
C ARG A 32 114.70 58.38 8.18
N SER A 33 115.40 59.26 8.90
CA SER A 33 116.82 59.15 9.29
C SER A 33 117.08 58.29 10.55
N ALA A 34 116.07 58.02 11.40
CA ALA A 34 116.28 57.33 12.69
C ALA A 34 116.24 55.79 12.63
N LYS A 35 116.18 55.17 11.44
CA LYS A 35 116.28 53.71 11.29
C LYS A 35 117.58 53.09 11.87
N ARG A 36 118.60 53.90 12.21
CA ARG A 36 119.90 53.43 12.73
C ARG A 36 120.11 53.58 14.25
N ARG A 37 119.28 54.34 14.96
CA ARG A 37 119.29 54.43 16.45
C ARG A 37 117.86 54.71 16.91
N GLY A 38 117.32 53.88 17.79
CA GLY A 38 115.91 53.94 18.25
C GLY A 38 115.52 55.17 19.09
N SER A 39 116.28 56.26 19.01
CA SER A 39 115.95 57.55 19.61
C SER A 39 114.77 58.19 18.89
N ARG A 40 113.58 57.97 19.43
CA ARG A 40 112.39 58.79 19.16
C ARG A 40 112.70 60.24 19.57
N CYS A 41 112.01 61.22 18.98
CA CYS A 41 111.97 62.58 19.54
C CYS A 41 111.17 62.53 20.86
N GLY A 42 111.89 62.22 21.94
CA GLY A 42 111.34 62.02 23.28
C GLY A 42 110.96 63.34 23.93
N PHE A 43 109.83 63.90 23.52
CA PHE A 43 109.21 65.03 24.19
C PHE A 43 108.77 64.58 25.60
N HIS A 44 109.59 64.85 26.61
CA HIS A 44 109.35 64.34 27.97
C HIS A 44 108.22 65.12 28.64
N LYS A 45 107.05 64.48 28.68
CA LYS A 45 105.73 65.04 29.05
C LYS A 45 105.56 65.60 30.48
N TYR A 46 106.65 65.69 31.25
CA TYR A 46 106.65 66.10 32.66
C TYR A 46 107.43 67.39 32.95
N LYS A 47 108.06 68.04 31.94
CA LYS A 47 108.67 69.37 32.14
C LYS A 47 107.76 70.54 31.78
N ASP A 48 106.87 70.41 30.79
CA ASP A 48 105.92 71.47 30.42
C ASP A 48 104.46 70.97 30.42
N ASN A 49 103.73 71.33 31.48
CA ASN A 49 102.36 70.86 31.73
C ASN A 49 101.33 71.38 30.70
N LYS A 50 101.62 72.49 30.00
CA LYS A 50 100.64 73.24 29.21
C LYS A 50 100.19 72.53 27.94
N ASP A 51 101.07 71.84 27.22
CA ASP A 51 100.71 71.22 25.93
C ASP A 51 100.08 69.82 26.11
N ASN A 52 100.41 69.11 27.20
CA ASN A 52 99.71 67.89 27.62
C ASN A 52 98.20 68.15 27.81
N ILE A 53 97.86 69.22 28.54
CA ILE A 53 96.47 69.64 28.77
C ILE A 53 95.75 69.95 27.45
N LYS A 54 96.43 70.57 26.46
CA LYS A 54 95.85 70.83 25.13
C LYS A 54 95.57 69.53 24.37
N VAL A 55 96.51 68.58 24.36
CA VAL A 55 96.31 67.28 23.71
C VAL A 55 95.15 66.53 24.35
N GLN A 56 95.11 66.42 25.68
CA GLN A 56 94.00 65.78 26.40
C GLN A 56 92.67 66.47 26.12
N LYS A 57 92.63 67.81 26.10
CA LYS A 57 91.43 68.57 25.72
C LYS A 57 91.00 68.29 24.27
N ARG A 58 91.93 68.12 23.32
CA ARG A 58 91.60 67.79 21.93
C ARG A 58 91.11 66.35 21.78
N LEU A 59 91.75 65.39 22.45
CA LEU A 59 91.28 64.00 22.50
C LEU A 59 89.87 63.89 23.10
N LEU A 60 89.58 64.62 24.19
CA LEU A 60 88.23 64.67 24.77
C LEU A 60 87.22 65.31 23.79
N SER A 61 87.62 66.37 23.07
CA SER A 61 86.77 66.98 22.04
C SER A 61 86.54 66.06 20.83
N LEU A 62 87.49 65.18 20.51
CA LEU A 62 87.35 64.15 19.48
C LEU A 62 86.49 62.97 19.96
N ALA A 63 86.57 62.62 21.24
CA ALA A 63 85.75 61.56 21.86
C ALA A 63 84.27 61.97 21.98
N SER A 64 83.98 63.27 22.07
CA SER A 64 82.61 63.80 22.03
C SER A 64 82.01 63.89 20.62
N LYS A 65 82.78 63.59 19.57
CA LYS A 65 82.31 63.53 18.17
C LYS A 65 82.16 62.07 17.75
N ALA A 66 81.21 61.78 16.85
CA ALA A 66 81.25 60.52 16.11
C ALA A 66 82.47 60.51 15.17
N PRO A 67 83.06 59.34 14.82
CA PRO A 67 84.15 59.24 13.84
C PRO A 67 83.81 59.96 12.52
N SER A 68 82.58 59.83 12.03
CA SER A 68 82.08 60.52 10.83
C SER A 68 82.01 62.06 10.92
N GLN A 69 82.20 62.63 12.11
CA GLN A 69 82.20 64.07 12.38
C GLN A 69 83.60 64.62 12.71
N VAL A 70 84.61 63.75 12.80
CA VAL A 70 86.01 64.13 12.97
C VAL A 70 86.53 64.58 11.60
N THR A 71 87.05 65.80 11.54
CA THR A 71 87.57 66.39 10.30
C THR A 71 89.09 66.29 10.23
N LEU A 72 89.65 66.34 9.01
CA LEU A 72 91.11 66.41 8.81
C LEU A 72 91.74 67.57 9.60
N GLN A 73 91.05 68.71 9.70
CA GLN A 73 91.45 69.85 10.53
C GLN A 73 91.54 69.50 12.03
N ASP A 74 90.61 68.68 12.55
CA ASP A 74 90.68 68.23 13.95
C ASP A 74 91.89 67.36 14.24
N LEU A 75 92.31 66.58 13.24
CA LEU A 75 93.46 65.68 13.30
C LEU A 75 94.78 66.45 13.09
N ALA A 76 94.81 67.43 12.19
CA ALA A 76 95.96 68.32 11.98
C ALA A 76 96.28 69.15 13.23
N GLU A 77 95.25 69.66 13.93
CA GLU A 77 95.43 70.34 15.23
C GLU A 77 95.93 69.39 16.33
N LEU A 78 95.50 68.12 16.33
CA LEU A 78 96.04 67.11 17.24
C LEU A 78 97.50 66.77 16.89
N ALA A 79 97.82 66.66 15.60
CA ALA A 79 99.14 66.32 15.08
C ALA A 79 100.15 67.43 15.40
N GLU A 80 99.78 68.70 15.20
CA GLU A 80 100.57 69.87 15.58
C GLU A 80 100.94 69.87 17.08
N LEU A 81 100.05 69.41 17.95
CA LEU A 81 100.32 69.26 19.39
C LEU A 81 101.13 68.00 19.74
N CYS A 82 101.25 67.03 18.82
CA CYS A 82 101.91 65.73 19.02
C CYS A 82 103.21 65.57 18.21
N LEU A 83 103.67 66.62 17.53
CA LEU A 83 104.90 66.66 16.74
C LEU A 83 105.92 67.64 17.36
N CYS A 84 107.21 67.32 17.27
CA CYS A 84 108.25 68.22 17.76
C CYS A 84 108.45 69.38 16.77
N ARG A 85 108.47 70.61 17.29
CA ARG A 85 108.59 71.83 16.50
C ARG A 85 109.88 71.89 15.67
N ASP A 86 110.96 71.36 16.22
CA ASP A 86 112.31 71.52 15.65
C ASP A 86 112.60 70.60 14.45
N ASN A 87 111.87 69.48 14.31
CA ASN A 87 112.25 68.42 13.36
C ASN A 87 111.08 67.71 12.65
N HIS A 88 109.85 67.77 13.15
CA HIS A 88 108.71 67.01 12.58
C HIS A 88 107.45 67.83 12.36
N TYR A 89 107.46 69.14 12.63
CA TYR A 89 106.30 70.03 12.45
C TYR A 89 105.68 69.97 11.04
N TYR A 90 106.52 69.82 10.00
CA TYR A 90 106.07 69.73 8.60
C TYR A 90 105.30 68.44 8.27
N GLN A 91 105.24 67.47 9.18
CA GLN A 91 104.58 66.17 8.98
C GLN A 91 103.17 66.15 9.57
N LYS A 92 102.63 67.30 9.99
CA LYS A 92 101.31 67.39 10.63
C LYS A 92 100.19 67.00 9.68
N ASP A 93 100.33 67.34 8.40
CA ASP A 93 99.32 67.07 7.38
C ASP A 93 99.40 65.59 6.96
N ASP A 94 100.59 65.05 6.67
CA ASP A 94 100.85 63.61 6.46
C ASP A 94 100.27 62.72 7.60
N LEU A 95 100.45 63.14 8.85
CA LEU A 95 99.97 62.39 10.03
C LEU A 95 98.46 62.55 10.25
N ALA A 96 97.88 63.70 9.87
CA ALA A 96 96.44 63.91 9.91
C ALA A 96 95.73 63.03 8.87
N GLU A 97 96.30 62.87 7.67
CA GLU A 97 95.78 61.99 6.62
C GLU A 97 95.80 60.51 7.07
N GLU A 98 96.93 60.02 7.60
CA GLU A 98 97.05 58.66 8.16
C GLU A 98 96.06 58.42 9.32
N TRP A 99 95.83 59.41 10.18
CA TRP A 99 94.80 59.34 11.21
C TRP A 99 93.38 59.39 10.65
N MET A 100 93.17 60.07 9.52
CA MET A 100 91.86 60.16 8.86
C MET A 100 91.45 58.80 8.29
N GLU A 101 92.36 58.06 7.65
CA GLU A 101 92.08 56.68 7.16
C GLU A 101 91.56 55.77 8.29
N MET A 102 92.11 55.89 9.50
CA MET A 102 91.64 55.12 10.66
C MET A 102 90.29 55.61 11.20
N VAL A 103 90.09 56.94 11.25
CA VAL A 103 88.79 57.55 11.61
C VAL A 103 87.69 57.09 10.65
N GLU A 104 87.96 57.07 9.34
CA GLU A 104 87.06 56.57 8.31
C GLU A 104 86.79 55.07 8.47
N GLY A 105 87.81 54.27 8.83
CA GLY A 105 87.63 52.87 9.22
C GLY A 105 86.68 52.69 10.40
N PHE A 106 86.81 53.50 11.47
CA PHE A 106 85.86 53.48 12.59
C PHE A 106 84.46 53.95 12.18
N ALA A 107 84.34 54.97 11.32
CA ALA A 107 83.06 55.45 10.80
C ALA A 107 82.34 54.39 9.97
N ALA A 108 83.06 53.66 9.11
CA ALA A 108 82.53 52.58 8.30
C ALA A 108 82.05 51.40 9.16
N ILE A 109 82.80 51.03 10.21
CA ILE A 109 82.39 49.99 11.17
C ILE A 109 81.12 50.40 11.92
N GLN A 110 81.02 51.67 12.34
CA GLN A 110 79.81 52.19 13.01
C GLN A 110 78.60 52.15 12.07
N LEU A 111 78.72 52.67 10.85
CA LEU A 111 77.64 52.67 9.85
C LEU A 111 77.17 51.25 9.49
N ALA A 112 78.10 50.30 9.35
CA ALA A 112 77.79 48.89 9.11
C ALA A 112 77.03 48.24 10.28
N ALA A 113 77.35 48.63 11.52
CA ALA A 113 76.66 48.13 12.71
C ALA A 113 75.27 48.77 12.90
N GLU A 114 75.12 50.06 12.60
CA GLU A 114 73.83 50.77 12.63
C GLU A 114 72.86 50.23 11.57
N THR A 115 73.34 50.00 10.33
CA THR A 115 72.54 49.39 9.26
C THR A 115 72.15 47.94 9.56
N HIS A 116 73.04 47.13 10.12
CA HIS A 116 72.71 45.77 10.57
C HIS A 116 71.75 45.75 11.77
N LEU A 117 71.79 46.77 12.64
CA LEU A 117 70.82 46.91 13.74
C LEU A 117 69.43 47.29 13.20
N ALA A 118 69.36 48.23 12.25
CA ALA A 118 68.12 48.62 11.57
C ALA A 118 67.47 47.43 10.86
N ALA A 119 68.24 46.69 10.04
CA ALA A 119 67.73 45.50 9.34
C ALA A 119 67.15 44.45 10.30
N ARG A 120 67.79 44.22 11.46
CA ARG A 120 67.27 43.31 12.49
C ARG A 120 66.01 43.82 13.18
N LEU A 121 65.86 45.13 13.35
CA LEU A 121 64.63 45.73 13.88
C LEU A 121 63.48 45.62 12.86
N ASP A 122 63.76 45.80 11.57
CA ASP A 122 62.80 45.59 10.49
C ASP A 122 62.39 44.11 10.38
N GLU A 123 63.31 43.17 10.48
CA GLU A 123 62.99 41.73 10.55
C GLU A 123 62.14 41.38 11.78
N GLU A 124 62.49 41.90 12.96
CA GLU A 124 61.76 41.62 14.21
C GLU A 124 60.35 42.26 14.22
N THR A 125 60.18 43.44 13.62
CA THR A 125 58.88 44.10 13.49
C THR A 125 58.00 43.40 12.46
N ASN A 126 58.53 43.01 11.31
CA ASN A 126 57.82 42.19 10.33
C ASN A 126 57.39 40.84 10.92
N ALA A 127 58.27 40.16 11.65
CA ALA A 127 57.95 38.90 12.32
C ALA A 127 56.83 39.05 13.36
N LYS A 128 56.80 40.16 14.12
CA LYS A 128 55.70 40.48 15.04
C LYS A 128 54.38 40.74 14.32
N GLN A 129 54.38 41.50 13.22
CA GLN A 129 53.18 41.73 12.43
C GLN A 129 52.59 40.44 11.85
N VAL A 130 53.44 39.54 11.32
CA VAL A 130 52.99 38.23 10.83
C VAL A 130 52.39 37.41 11.98
N ALA A 131 53.05 37.31 13.13
CA ALA A 131 52.54 36.57 14.28
C ALA A 131 51.22 37.15 14.84
N GLU A 132 51.07 38.47 14.86
CA GLU A 132 49.84 39.15 15.28
C GLU A 132 48.69 38.92 14.27
N GLN A 133 48.99 38.87 12.98
CA GLN A 133 48.00 38.54 11.95
C GLN A 133 47.58 37.07 11.99
N GLU A 134 48.52 36.13 12.14
CA GLU A 134 48.21 34.70 12.36
C GLU A 134 47.35 34.47 13.60
N LEU A 135 47.61 35.22 14.69
CA LEU A 135 46.80 35.19 15.91
C LEU A 135 45.37 35.70 15.65
N ASN A 136 45.22 36.82 14.95
CA ASN A 136 43.90 37.38 14.58
C ASN A 136 43.10 36.45 13.65
N ASP A 137 43.75 35.81 12.69
CA ASP A 137 43.13 34.82 11.80
C ASP A 137 42.69 33.57 12.57
N ALA A 138 43.53 33.07 13.48
CA ALA A 138 43.20 31.97 14.38
C ALA A 138 42.01 32.32 15.30
N GLN A 139 41.99 33.53 15.86
CA GLN A 139 40.92 33.99 16.75
C GLN A 139 39.59 34.17 16.00
N THR A 140 39.64 34.67 14.75
CA THR A 140 38.47 34.75 13.86
C THR A 140 37.93 33.35 13.53
N LYS A 141 38.82 32.39 13.24
CA LYS A 141 38.45 30.98 13.00
C LYS A 141 37.81 30.32 14.22
N ILE A 142 38.34 30.57 15.43
CA ILE A 142 37.77 30.09 16.70
C ILE A 142 36.36 30.67 16.93
N SER A 143 36.17 31.96 16.64
CA SER A 143 34.86 32.62 16.74
C SER A 143 33.83 31.97 15.80
N ASN A 144 34.19 31.78 14.53
CA ASN A 144 33.33 31.14 13.54
C ASN A 144 32.95 29.70 13.93
N LEU A 145 33.93 28.89 14.35
CA LEU A 145 33.67 27.52 14.82
C LEU A 145 32.80 27.48 16.07
N SER A 146 32.91 28.47 16.96
CA SER A 146 32.07 28.57 18.16
C SER A 146 30.60 28.82 17.80
N VAL A 147 30.34 29.66 16.79
CA VAL A 147 28.99 29.89 16.24
C VAL A 147 28.44 28.62 15.59
N GLU A 148 29.25 27.92 14.79
CA GLU A 148 28.84 26.68 14.13
C GLU A 148 28.50 25.57 15.15
N ILE A 149 29.32 25.39 16.19
CA ILE A 149 29.04 24.48 17.31
C ILE A 149 27.73 24.85 18.01
N GLY A 150 27.44 26.15 18.19
CA GLY A 150 26.15 26.61 18.72
C GLY A 150 24.97 26.21 17.84
N SER A 151 25.08 26.42 16.54
CA SER A 151 24.05 26.03 15.56
C SER A 151 23.82 24.51 15.53
N LEU A 152 24.89 23.71 15.54
CA LEU A 152 24.82 22.25 15.55
C LEU A 152 24.19 21.71 16.85
N LYS A 153 24.50 22.30 18.01
CA LYS A 153 23.84 21.96 19.28
C LYS A 153 22.34 22.25 19.26
N ALA A 154 21.92 23.40 18.72
CA ALA A 154 20.50 23.74 18.59
C ALA A 154 19.77 22.75 17.64
N ARG A 155 20.40 22.38 16.53
CA ARG A 155 19.87 21.37 15.59
C ARG A 155 19.77 19.98 16.21
N LEU A 156 20.76 19.57 17.01
CA LEU A 156 20.72 18.28 17.72
C LEU A 156 19.55 18.23 18.71
N ALA A 157 19.38 19.27 19.55
CA ALA A 157 18.28 19.35 20.49
C ALA A 157 16.89 19.33 19.81
N GLN A 158 16.76 19.96 18.63
CA GLN A 158 15.53 19.88 17.83
C GLN A 158 15.27 18.45 17.31
N VAL A 159 16.29 17.76 16.80
CA VAL A 159 16.17 16.36 16.34
C VAL A 159 15.82 15.43 17.48
N GLU A 160 16.36 15.64 18.69
CA GLU A 160 16.00 14.88 19.88
C GLU A 160 14.53 15.09 20.30
N LEU A 161 14.02 16.32 20.22
CA LEU A 161 12.60 16.64 20.44
C LEU A 161 11.68 16.03 19.37
N ASP A 162 12.05 16.13 18.10
CA ASP A 162 11.28 15.54 17.00
C ASP A 162 11.25 14.01 17.11
N ARG A 163 12.32 13.40 17.60
CA ARG A 163 12.43 11.95 17.86
C ARG A 163 11.48 11.51 18.97
N THR A 164 11.44 12.18 20.13
CA THR A 164 10.52 11.81 21.22
C THR A 164 9.06 12.00 20.81
N LEU A 165 8.74 13.09 20.09
CA LEU A 165 7.41 13.31 19.52
C LEU A 165 7.01 12.24 18.49
N ALA A 166 7.97 11.65 17.77
CA ALA A 166 7.73 10.53 16.86
C ALA A 166 7.53 9.20 17.62
N GLU A 167 8.32 8.95 18.67
CA GLU A 167 8.19 7.80 19.57
C GLU A 167 6.80 7.78 20.25
N ASP A 168 6.34 8.90 20.79
CA ASP A 168 5.00 9.04 21.40
C ASP A 168 3.86 8.78 20.40
N LYS A 169 3.97 9.31 19.18
CA LYS A 169 2.99 9.06 18.10
C LYS A 169 2.96 7.59 17.72
N LEU A 170 4.13 6.95 17.61
CA LEU A 170 4.25 5.54 17.25
C LEU A 170 3.69 4.64 18.36
N ALA A 171 3.95 4.95 19.64
CA ALA A 171 3.34 4.26 20.78
C ALA A 171 1.81 4.35 20.75
N LYS A 172 1.25 5.55 20.49
CA LYS A 172 -0.20 5.74 20.38
C LYS A 172 -0.81 4.94 19.21
N VAL A 173 -0.21 5.02 18.02
CA VAL A 173 -0.69 4.24 16.85
C VAL A 173 -0.64 2.74 17.12
N THR A 174 0.39 2.27 17.82
CA THR A 174 0.51 0.85 18.22
C THR A 174 -0.63 0.43 19.14
N THR A 175 -0.94 1.20 20.18
CA THR A 175 -2.05 0.87 21.09
C THR A 175 -3.42 0.96 20.42
N ASP A 176 -3.65 1.94 19.53
CA ASP A 176 -4.88 2.03 18.73
C ASP A 176 -5.06 0.81 17.81
N LEU A 177 -3.97 0.31 17.19
CA LEU A 177 -3.98 -0.89 16.36
C LEU A 177 -4.24 -2.17 17.17
N GLU A 178 -3.65 -2.31 18.36
CA GLU A 178 -3.92 -3.44 19.26
C GLU A 178 -5.39 -3.48 19.69
N VAL A 179 -5.96 -2.31 20.05
CA VAL A 179 -7.39 -2.18 20.38
C VAL A 179 -8.27 -2.53 19.18
N GLN A 180 -7.92 -2.12 17.96
CA GLN A 180 -8.65 -2.54 16.75
C GLN A 180 -8.54 -4.04 16.47
N ALA A 181 -7.34 -4.62 16.56
CA ALA A 181 -7.13 -6.06 16.36
C ALA A 181 -7.98 -6.88 17.34
N GLN A 182 -8.03 -6.49 18.62
CA GLN A 182 -8.86 -7.14 19.62
C GLN A 182 -10.37 -6.93 19.37
N ARG A 183 -10.80 -5.76 18.87
CA ARG A 183 -12.19 -5.53 18.42
C ARG A 183 -12.57 -6.45 17.25
N TYR A 184 -11.72 -6.57 16.23
CA TYR A 184 -11.96 -7.46 15.09
C TYR A 184 -11.99 -8.93 15.50
N LYS A 185 -11.09 -9.37 16.38
CA LYS A 185 -11.11 -10.73 16.96
C LYS A 185 -12.42 -11.04 17.69
N ASN A 186 -12.92 -10.09 18.49
CA ASN A 186 -14.19 -10.20 19.19
C ASN A 186 -15.40 -10.21 18.23
N LEU A 187 -15.38 -9.39 17.18
CA LEU A 187 -16.42 -9.38 16.13
C LEU A 187 -16.44 -10.69 15.35
N LEU A 188 -15.28 -11.20 14.94
CA LEU A 188 -15.15 -12.48 14.23
C LEU A 188 -15.71 -13.64 15.07
N HIS A 189 -15.41 -13.68 16.37
CA HIS A 189 -15.98 -14.67 17.27
C HIS A 189 -17.51 -14.57 17.38
N LYS A 190 -18.07 -13.36 17.46
CA LYS A 190 -19.54 -13.13 17.46
C LYS A 190 -20.18 -13.59 16.15
N VAL A 191 -19.61 -13.21 15.00
CA VAL A 191 -20.10 -13.60 13.67
C VAL A 191 -20.06 -15.11 13.50
N LYS A 192 -18.95 -15.77 13.89
CA LYS A 192 -18.86 -17.23 13.88
C LYS A 192 -19.96 -17.87 14.73
N LYS A 193 -20.14 -17.43 15.98
CA LYS A 193 -21.19 -17.97 16.87
C LYS A 193 -22.60 -17.81 16.30
N VAL A 194 -22.91 -16.68 15.68
CA VAL A 194 -24.21 -16.45 15.00
C VAL A 194 -24.36 -17.35 13.77
N HIS A 195 -23.29 -17.53 12.99
CA HIS A 195 -23.27 -18.43 11.84
C HIS A 195 -23.50 -19.89 12.26
N ASP A 196 -22.76 -20.37 13.26
CA ASP A 196 -22.86 -21.74 13.79
C ASP A 196 -24.30 -22.04 14.26
N TYR A 197 -24.95 -21.11 14.99
CA TYR A 197 -26.38 -21.25 15.35
C TYR A 197 -27.31 -21.23 14.14
N LYS A 198 -27.03 -20.42 13.10
CA LYS A 198 -27.88 -20.35 11.91
C LYS A 198 -27.77 -21.61 11.05
N VAL A 199 -26.57 -22.19 10.93
CA VAL A 199 -26.35 -23.50 10.30
C VAL A 199 -27.12 -24.58 11.06
N GLN A 200 -26.92 -24.69 12.39
CA GLN A 200 -27.64 -25.67 13.21
C GLN A 200 -29.18 -25.52 13.11
N ALA A 201 -29.69 -24.29 13.05
CA ALA A 201 -31.12 -24.05 12.87
C ALA A 201 -31.64 -24.49 11.49
N LEU A 202 -30.84 -24.30 10.43
CA LEU A 202 -31.17 -24.77 9.08
C LEU A 202 -31.08 -26.30 8.96
N ASP A 203 -30.07 -26.93 9.57
CA ASP A 203 -29.94 -28.39 9.61
C ASP A 203 -31.14 -29.05 10.31
N ASN A 204 -31.58 -28.48 11.44
CA ASN A 204 -32.79 -28.92 12.14
C ASN A 204 -34.05 -28.73 11.30
N GLN A 205 -34.17 -27.63 10.55
CA GLN A 205 -35.29 -27.39 9.63
C GLN A 205 -35.29 -28.37 8.45
N LEU A 206 -34.12 -28.66 7.87
CA LEU A 206 -33.96 -29.63 6.80
C LEU A 206 -34.29 -31.05 7.26
N ALA A 207 -33.82 -31.45 8.44
CA ALA A 207 -34.16 -32.74 9.05
C ALA A 207 -35.67 -32.87 9.29
N ALA A 208 -36.32 -31.84 9.83
CA ALA A 208 -37.77 -31.82 10.04
C ALA A 208 -38.59 -31.79 8.73
N ALA A 209 -38.07 -31.15 7.68
CA ALA A 209 -38.67 -31.19 6.35
C ALA A 209 -38.58 -32.60 5.75
N ASN A 210 -37.41 -33.24 5.82
CA ASN A 210 -37.18 -34.58 5.29
C ASN A 210 -38.04 -35.64 5.99
N THR A 211 -38.18 -35.59 7.32
CA THR A 211 -39.08 -36.52 8.04
C THR A 211 -40.54 -36.31 7.67
N LYS A 212 -40.96 -35.07 7.42
CA LYS A 212 -42.32 -34.76 6.93
C LYS A 212 -42.54 -35.22 5.50
N CYS A 213 -41.55 -35.10 4.61
CA CYS A 213 -41.64 -35.63 3.24
C CYS A 213 -41.79 -37.16 3.27
N ALA A 214 -40.94 -37.86 4.02
CA ALA A 214 -41.01 -39.31 4.16
C ALA A 214 -42.36 -39.80 4.75
N SER A 215 -42.94 -39.08 5.71
CA SER A 215 -44.27 -39.45 6.25
C SER A 215 -45.40 -39.21 5.25
N LEU A 216 -45.33 -38.16 4.43
CA LEU A 216 -46.29 -37.90 3.36
C LEU A 216 -46.16 -38.91 2.21
N GLU A 217 -44.94 -39.30 1.83
CA GLU A 217 -44.69 -40.37 0.86
C GLU A 217 -45.31 -41.69 1.34
N GLN A 218 -45.08 -42.08 2.60
CA GLN A 218 -45.69 -43.26 3.19
C GLN A 218 -47.24 -43.18 3.23
N GLU A 219 -47.80 -42.00 3.52
CA GLU A 219 -49.26 -41.79 3.50
C GLU A 219 -49.84 -41.90 2.09
N MET A 220 -49.14 -41.37 1.07
CA MET A 220 -49.55 -41.49 -0.32
C MET A 220 -49.47 -42.94 -0.82
N ASP A 221 -48.40 -43.67 -0.51
CA ASP A 221 -48.25 -45.08 -0.85
C ASP A 221 -49.35 -45.93 -0.20
N ALA A 222 -49.70 -45.66 1.06
CA ALA A 222 -50.81 -46.32 1.74
C ALA A 222 -52.16 -46.04 1.05
N LYS A 223 -52.43 -44.79 0.66
CA LYS A 223 -53.65 -44.41 -0.07
C LYS A 223 -53.71 -45.04 -1.47
N LEU A 224 -52.60 -45.05 -2.21
CA LEU A 224 -52.49 -45.70 -3.51
C LEU A 224 -52.71 -47.22 -3.38
N SER A 225 -52.16 -47.86 -2.34
CA SER A 225 -52.40 -49.27 -2.04
C SER A 225 -53.88 -49.55 -1.78
N LEU A 226 -54.55 -48.75 -0.94
CA LEU A 226 -55.98 -48.87 -0.67
C LEU A 226 -56.82 -48.67 -1.93
N ALA A 227 -56.62 -47.57 -2.67
CA ALA A 227 -57.34 -47.31 -3.91
C ALA A 227 -57.12 -48.40 -4.98
N SER A 228 -55.93 -49.02 -5.03
CA SER A 228 -55.66 -50.15 -5.92
C SER A 228 -56.48 -51.41 -5.56
N LYS A 229 -56.65 -51.68 -4.26
CA LYS A 229 -57.46 -52.80 -3.74
C LYS A 229 -58.95 -52.55 -3.95
N GLU A 230 -59.43 -51.34 -3.68
CA GLU A 230 -60.81 -50.93 -3.96
C GLU A 230 -61.14 -51.07 -5.45
N ARG A 231 -60.25 -50.56 -6.33
CA ARG A 231 -60.40 -50.71 -7.79
C ARG A 231 -60.43 -52.18 -8.22
N GLN A 232 -59.62 -53.04 -7.60
CA GLN A 232 -59.64 -54.47 -7.87
C GLN A 232 -60.97 -55.10 -7.42
N SER A 233 -61.42 -54.85 -6.19
CA SER A 233 -62.70 -55.35 -5.66
C SER A 233 -63.88 -54.92 -6.52
N LEU A 234 -63.97 -53.64 -6.90
CA LEU A 234 -65.00 -53.12 -7.78
C LEU A 234 -64.93 -53.73 -9.19
N SER A 235 -63.74 -54.03 -9.70
CA SER A 235 -63.56 -54.72 -10.98
C SER A 235 -64.05 -56.17 -10.92
N GLU A 236 -63.84 -56.87 -9.81
CA GLU A 236 -64.31 -58.24 -9.57
C GLU A 236 -65.84 -58.27 -9.40
N GLU A 237 -66.41 -57.31 -8.67
CA GLU A 237 -67.86 -57.13 -8.56
C GLU A 237 -68.53 -56.80 -9.90
N LEU A 238 -67.96 -55.89 -10.68
CA LEU A 238 -68.46 -55.56 -12.02
C LEU A 238 -68.38 -56.78 -12.97
N ALA A 239 -67.33 -57.59 -12.87
CA ALA A 239 -67.23 -58.83 -13.65
C ALA A 239 -68.30 -59.86 -13.24
N LYS A 240 -68.61 -59.97 -11.94
CA LYS A 240 -69.68 -60.83 -11.42
C LYS A 240 -71.07 -60.35 -11.87
N LEU A 241 -71.35 -59.05 -11.74
CA LEU A 241 -72.62 -58.46 -12.17
C LEU A 241 -72.83 -58.60 -13.69
N LYS A 242 -71.79 -58.47 -14.50
CA LYS A 242 -71.86 -58.72 -15.96
C LYS A 242 -72.27 -60.15 -16.27
N ARG A 243 -71.64 -61.16 -15.65
CA ARG A 243 -72.02 -62.57 -15.81
C ARG A 243 -73.47 -62.82 -15.40
N GLN A 244 -73.90 -62.28 -14.25
CA GLN A 244 -75.29 -62.42 -13.80
C GLN A 244 -76.29 -61.76 -14.77
N LEU A 245 -75.92 -60.64 -15.41
CA LEU A 245 -76.73 -60.00 -16.43
C LEU A 245 -76.77 -60.81 -17.74
N GLU A 246 -75.65 -61.41 -18.15
CA GLU A 246 -75.57 -62.32 -19.29
C GLU A 246 -76.44 -63.57 -19.06
N ASP A 247 -76.31 -64.23 -17.90
CA ASP A 247 -77.12 -65.38 -17.49
C ASP A 247 -78.63 -65.05 -17.48
N ALA A 248 -79.01 -63.91 -16.87
CA ALA A 248 -80.40 -63.47 -16.81
C ALA A 248 -80.96 -63.09 -18.20
N THR A 249 -80.12 -62.54 -19.09
CA THR A 249 -80.49 -62.25 -20.48
C THR A 249 -80.75 -63.53 -21.25
N GLU A 250 -79.93 -64.57 -21.06
CA GLU A 250 -80.12 -65.87 -21.71
C GLU A 250 -81.33 -66.63 -21.17
N GLN A 251 -81.57 -66.59 -19.85
CA GLN A 251 -82.82 -67.11 -19.26
C GLN A 251 -84.05 -66.41 -19.83
N ASN A 252 -84.02 -65.07 -19.99
CA ASN A 252 -85.13 -64.32 -20.56
C ASN A 252 -85.35 -64.65 -22.05
N ARG A 253 -84.28 -64.88 -22.82
CA ARG A 253 -84.40 -65.41 -24.20
C ARG A 253 -85.08 -66.77 -24.21
N SER A 254 -84.64 -67.71 -23.36
CA SER A 254 -85.23 -69.05 -23.24
C SER A 254 -86.73 -68.99 -22.89
N LEU A 255 -87.10 -68.16 -21.90
CA LEU A 255 -88.50 -67.95 -21.52
C LEU A 255 -89.31 -67.25 -22.62
N THR A 256 -88.69 -66.37 -23.40
CA THR A 256 -89.34 -65.71 -24.55
C THR A 256 -89.62 -66.72 -25.66
N THR A 257 -88.67 -67.62 -25.96
CA THR A 257 -88.89 -68.72 -26.93
C THR A 257 -89.93 -69.73 -26.43
N GLU A 258 -89.90 -70.10 -25.14
CA GLU A 258 -90.88 -71.01 -24.55
C GLU A 258 -92.30 -70.41 -24.56
N ASN A 259 -92.45 -69.12 -24.23
CA ASN A 259 -93.72 -68.42 -24.35
C ASN A 259 -94.20 -68.35 -25.81
N ALA A 260 -93.31 -68.13 -26.78
CA ALA A 260 -93.67 -68.12 -28.19
C ALA A 260 -94.17 -69.50 -28.68
N ASP A 261 -93.50 -70.57 -28.25
CA ASP A 261 -93.91 -71.96 -28.54
C ASP A 261 -95.26 -72.29 -27.88
N LEU A 262 -95.46 -71.90 -26.61
CA LEU A 262 -96.73 -72.07 -25.90
C LEU A 262 -97.86 -71.25 -26.54
N GLU A 263 -97.61 -70.01 -26.96
CA GLU A 263 -98.56 -69.23 -27.75
C GLU A 263 -98.94 -69.93 -29.06
N GLN A 264 -97.96 -70.49 -29.78
CA GLN A 264 -98.21 -71.23 -31.01
C GLN A 264 -99.04 -72.50 -30.75
N GLN A 265 -98.75 -73.26 -29.68
CA GLN A 265 -99.57 -74.38 -29.25
C GLN A 265 -101.00 -73.94 -28.88
N LEU A 266 -101.17 -72.81 -28.21
CA LEU A 266 -102.48 -72.28 -27.82
C LEU A 266 -103.28 -71.78 -29.03
N ARG A 267 -102.62 -71.19 -30.04
CA ARG A 267 -103.26 -70.84 -31.33
C ARG A 267 -103.71 -72.08 -32.10
N THR A 268 -102.86 -73.10 -32.21
CA THR A 268 -103.23 -74.35 -32.94
C THR A 268 -104.35 -75.11 -32.24
N THR A 269 -104.34 -75.23 -30.92
CA THR A 269 -105.43 -75.87 -30.16
C THR A 269 -106.73 -75.07 -30.26
N THR A 270 -106.67 -73.74 -30.20
CA THR A 270 -107.82 -72.85 -30.44
C THR A 270 -108.39 -73.01 -31.86
N GLN A 271 -107.53 -73.12 -32.88
CA GLN A 271 -107.94 -73.38 -34.26
C GLN A 271 -108.60 -74.76 -34.40
N VAL A 272 -108.04 -75.81 -33.79
CA VAL A 272 -108.61 -77.17 -33.76
C VAL A 272 -109.95 -77.20 -33.01
N LEU A 273 -110.08 -76.46 -31.91
CA LEU A 273 -111.36 -76.30 -31.19
C LEU A 273 -112.39 -75.55 -32.04
N GLY A 274 -111.99 -74.48 -32.75
CA GLY A 274 -112.84 -73.78 -33.71
C GLY A 274 -113.33 -74.68 -34.84
N GLN A 275 -112.44 -75.49 -35.43
CA GLN A 275 -112.80 -76.51 -36.43
C GLN A 275 -113.74 -77.59 -35.86
N LYS A 276 -113.49 -78.06 -34.63
CA LYS A 276 -114.38 -79.02 -33.95
C LYS A 276 -115.75 -78.41 -33.68
N HIS A 277 -115.81 -77.15 -33.22
CA HIS A 277 -117.06 -76.43 -32.98
C HIS A 277 -117.84 -76.19 -34.30
N GLN A 278 -117.14 -75.86 -35.39
CA GLN A 278 -117.75 -75.81 -36.73
C GLN A 278 -118.31 -77.18 -37.16
N ARG A 279 -117.57 -78.28 -36.96
CA ARG A 279 -118.08 -79.64 -37.25
C ARG A 279 -119.27 -80.01 -36.38
N ILE A 280 -119.25 -79.66 -35.09
CA ILE A 280 -120.40 -79.85 -34.19
C ILE A 280 -121.60 -79.03 -34.68
N SER A 281 -121.43 -77.75 -35.04
CA SER A 281 -122.50 -76.92 -35.61
C SER A 281 -123.03 -77.42 -36.95
N MET A 282 -122.22 -78.14 -37.75
CA MET A 282 -122.72 -78.86 -38.93
C MET A 282 -123.50 -80.11 -38.52
N PHE A 283 -123.01 -80.93 -37.60
CA PHE A 283 -123.73 -82.10 -37.08
C PHE A 283 -125.04 -81.73 -36.37
N GLU A 284 -125.09 -80.59 -35.66
CA GLU A 284 -126.31 -80.03 -35.06
C GLU A 284 -127.31 -79.64 -36.15
N ARG A 285 -126.87 -78.96 -37.22
CA ARG A 285 -127.72 -78.68 -38.39
C ARG A 285 -128.18 -79.95 -39.11
N GLU A 286 -127.32 -80.96 -39.26
CA GLU A 286 -127.70 -82.26 -39.82
C GLU A 286 -128.71 -82.99 -38.93
N LEU A 287 -128.59 -82.89 -37.60
CA LEU A 287 -129.54 -83.43 -36.62
C LEU A 287 -130.88 -82.68 -36.63
N GLU A 288 -130.88 -81.36 -36.86
CA GLU A 288 -132.11 -80.56 -37.05
C GLU A 288 -132.84 -80.97 -38.35
N VAL A 289 -132.07 -81.26 -39.41
CA VAL A 289 -132.58 -81.80 -40.69
C VAL A 289 -133.06 -83.26 -40.55
N GLU A 290 -132.42 -84.09 -39.73
CA GLU A 290 -132.90 -85.43 -39.40
C GLU A 290 -134.19 -85.38 -38.56
N ARG A 291 -134.28 -84.49 -37.56
CA ARG A 291 -135.50 -84.32 -36.73
C ARG A 291 -136.72 -83.86 -37.52
N THR A 292 -136.54 -83.18 -38.64
CA THR A 292 -137.63 -82.67 -39.49
C THR A 292 -138.11 -83.66 -40.57
N LYS A 293 -137.40 -84.78 -40.81
CA LYS A 293 -137.78 -85.80 -41.81
C LYS A 293 -138.94 -86.75 -41.43
N PRO A 294 -139.14 -87.19 -40.17
CA PRO A 294 -140.17 -88.20 -39.86
C PRO A 294 -141.62 -87.70 -39.95
N LEU A 295 -141.85 -86.38 -40.01
CA LEU A 295 -143.18 -85.78 -40.01
C LEU A 295 -143.85 -85.73 -41.40
N LEU A 296 -143.15 -86.04 -42.49
CA LEU A 296 -143.66 -85.93 -43.87
C LEU A 296 -143.94 -87.27 -44.57
N VAL A 297 -143.77 -88.40 -43.88
CA VAL A 297 -143.84 -89.75 -44.49
C VAL A 297 -145.00 -90.61 -43.97
N ARG A 298 -145.81 -90.11 -43.02
CA ARG A 298 -146.89 -90.91 -42.38
C ARG A 298 -148.32 -90.39 -42.55
N GLU A 299 -148.53 -89.38 -43.41
CA GLU A 299 -149.85 -88.75 -43.63
C GLU A 299 -150.45 -89.03 -45.03
N GLY A 300 -149.86 -89.95 -45.81
CA GLY A 300 -150.11 -90.07 -47.26
C GLY A 300 -150.92 -91.28 -47.78
N GLN A 301 -151.35 -92.24 -46.95
CA GLN A 301 -151.88 -93.55 -47.45
C GLN A 301 -153.18 -94.09 -46.83
N GLU A 302 -154.05 -93.26 -46.23
CA GLU A 302 -155.34 -93.74 -45.72
C GLU A 302 -156.56 -92.88 -46.12
N LYS A 303 -156.64 -92.48 -47.40
CA LYS A 303 -157.88 -91.99 -48.05
C LYS A 303 -157.79 -91.92 -49.58
N GLN A 304 -158.02 -93.05 -50.28
CA GLN A 304 -158.73 -93.08 -51.57
C GLN A 304 -159.01 -94.50 -52.13
N ARG A 305 -159.83 -95.30 -51.43
CA ARG A 305 -160.77 -96.23 -52.09
C ARG A 305 -162.12 -96.20 -51.40
N GLY A 306 -162.88 -95.13 -51.70
CA GLY A 306 -164.19 -94.89 -51.13
C GLY A 306 -165.04 -94.01 -52.05
N ARG A 307 -165.78 -94.66 -52.95
CA ARG A 307 -166.92 -94.15 -53.75
C ARG A 307 -166.53 -93.21 -54.91
N SER A 308 -166.67 -93.63 -56.18
CA SER A 308 -167.86 -94.09 -56.94
C SER A 308 -168.74 -92.92 -57.40
N TRP A 309 -168.70 -92.54 -58.68
CA TRP A 309 -169.34 -93.25 -59.81
C TRP A 309 -170.85 -92.97 -59.95
N LEU A 310 -171.18 -91.69 -60.12
CA LEU A 310 -172.11 -91.20 -61.14
C LEU A 310 -171.42 -89.93 -61.68
N GLY A 311 -170.62 -89.97 -62.73
CA GLY A 311 -170.85 -90.70 -63.99
C GLY A 311 -171.83 -89.94 -64.91
N ARG A 312 -172.23 -88.72 -64.50
CA ARG A 312 -173.05 -87.68 -65.15
C ARG A 312 -173.03 -86.47 -64.19
N LEU A 313 -172.91 -85.20 -64.59
CA LEU A 313 -172.75 -84.58 -65.92
C LEU A 313 -171.50 -83.67 -65.94
N GLY A 314 -171.14 -83.13 -67.11
CA GLY A 314 -170.10 -82.09 -67.26
C GLY A 314 -170.69 -80.76 -67.74
N ARG A 315 -170.07 -79.64 -67.32
CA ARG A 315 -170.65 -78.26 -67.22
C ARG A 315 -171.63 -78.23 -66.02
N TRP A 316 -171.46 -77.42 -64.98
CA TRP A 316 -171.51 -75.94 -64.92
C TRP A 316 -171.02 -75.56 -63.49
N PHE A 317 -169.82 -75.04 -63.26
CA PHE A 317 -169.43 -73.62 -63.27
C PHE A 317 -167.89 -73.57 -63.29
N ARG A 318 -167.29 -72.65 -64.06
CA ARG A 318 -165.82 -72.50 -64.12
C ARG A 318 -165.45 -71.06 -63.80
N GLY A 319 -165.01 -70.79 -62.56
CA GLY A 319 -164.56 -69.45 -62.17
C GLY A 319 -164.11 -69.32 -60.72
N ARG A 320 -162.82 -69.04 -60.52
CA ARG A 320 -162.26 -67.91 -59.76
C ARG A 320 -160.73 -68.01 -59.72
N ARG A 321 -160.07 -66.87 -59.96
CA ARG A 321 -158.68 -66.58 -59.59
C ARG A 321 -158.72 -65.35 -58.68
N SER A 322 -157.86 -65.33 -57.67
CA SER A 322 -157.52 -64.21 -56.78
C SER A 322 -156.23 -64.66 -56.09
N GLU A 323 -155.09 -63.97 -56.24
CA GLU A 323 -154.69 -62.80 -55.43
C GLU A 323 -154.48 -63.19 -53.95
N SER A 324 -153.39 -62.83 -53.28
CA SER A 324 -152.67 -61.55 -53.36
C SER A 324 -151.16 -61.72 -53.08
N GLN A 325 -150.33 -60.80 -53.56
CA GLN A 325 -148.88 -60.75 -53.29
C GLN A 325 -148.48 -59.41 -52.67
N VAL A 326 -147.73 -59.46 -51.56
CA VAL A 326 -146.74 -58.49 -51.08
C VAL A 326 -145.59 -59.29 -50.49
#